data_AF-A0A946EA25-F1
#
_entry.id   AF-A0A946EA25-F1
#
_cell.length_a   1.000
_cell.length_b   1.000
_cell.length_c   1.000
_cell.angle_alpha   90.00
_cell.angle_beta   90.00
_cell.angle_gamma   90.00
#
_symmetry.space_group_name_H-M   'P 1'
#
loop_
_entity.id
_entity.type
_entity.pdbx_description
1 polymer ?
#
loop_
_entity_poly.entity_id
_entity_poly.type
_entity_poly.pdbx_seq_one_letter_code
_entity_poly.pdbx_strand_id
1 'polypeptide(L)'
;MSDNRIDMMRNSIKIATVTFALVFASSISFAWNDSSKSLVNNNSKPSVALNKAANCSPASTFSQLNLNNVNALIETGGSMWQDRSTNDGAYLVPANSGNSSIYAGALWLAG
;
A
#
# COMPACT_ATOMS: atom_id res chain seq x y z
N MET A 1 -20.40 -50.25 9.53
CA MET A 1 -20.64 -48.86 9.95
C MET A 1 -19.39 -47.97 9.93
N SER A 2 -18.16 -48.54 9.84
CA SER A 2 -16.90 -47.77 9.82
C SER A 2 -16.50 -47.25 8.43
N ASP A 3 -16.76 -48.00 7.35
CA ASP A 3 -16.32 -47.60 5.98
C ASP A 3 -16.98 -46.30 5.49
N ASN A 4 -18.29 -46.13 5.74
CA ASN A 4 -19.00 -44.88 5.40
C ASN A 4 -18.41 -43.64 6.10
N ARG A 5 -17.79 -43.79 7.28
CA ARG A 5 -17.14 -42.67 7.98
C ARG A 5 -15.79 -42.31 7.37
N ILE A 6 -15.03 -43.29 6.88
CA ILE A 6 -13.74 -43.03 6.23
C ILE A 6 -13.94 -42.34 4.87
N ASP A 7 -14.93 -42.78 4.09
CA ASP A 7 -15.24 -42.14 2.81
C ASP A 7 -15.84 -40.74 2.98
N MET A 8 -16.64 -40.53 4.03
CA MET A 8 -17.16 -39.21 4.37
C MET A 8 -16.02 -38.24 4.77
N MET A 9 -15.01 -38.70 5.53
CA MET A 9 -13.84 -37.88 5.90
C MET A 9 -12.96 -37.53 4.68
N ARG A 10 -12.79 -38.47 3.74
CA ARG A 10 -12.04 -38.23 2.51
C ARG A 10 -12.76 -37.24 1.58
N ASN A 11 -14.09 -37.29 1.54
CA ASN A 11 -14.89 -36.33 0.77
C ASN A 11 -14.90 -34.94 1.42
N SER A 12 -14.98 -34.85 2.75
CA SER A 12 -14.91 -33.56 3.45
C SER A 12 -13.54 -32.89 3.31
N ILE A 13 -12.44 -33.64 3.25
CA ILE A 13 -11.10 -33.09 2.98
C ILE A 13 -11.00 -32.53 1.56
N LYS A 14 -11.62 -33.21 0.56
CA LYS A 14 -11.67 -32.72 -0.83
C LYS A 14 -12.52 -31.46 -0.95
N ILE A 15 -13.66 -31.39 -0.27
CA ILE A 15 -14.52 -30.20 -0.24
C ILE A 15 -13.79 -29.02 0.44
N ALA A 16 -13.11 -29.28 1.56
CA ALA A 16 -12.33 -28.26 2.27
C ALA A 16 -11.19 -27.67 1.41
N THR A 17 -10.48 -28.52 0.64
CA THR A 17 -9.41 -28.06 -0.25
C THR A 17 -9.93 -27.25 -1.44
N VAL A 18 -11.07 -27.63 -2.04
CA VAL A 18 -11.69 -26.86 -3.14
C VAL A 18 -12.21 -25.51 -2.67
N THR A 19 -12.84 -25.45 -1.50
CA THR A 19 -13.35 -24.19 -0.93
C THR A 19 -12.24 -23.21 -0.55
N PHE A 20 -11.13 -23.71 0.01
CA PHE A 20 -9.97 -22.88 0.33
C PHE A 20 -9.31 -22.26 -0.92
N ALA A 21 -9.18 -23.03 -2.00
CA ALA A 21 -8.62 -22.54 -3.26
C ALA A 21 -9.48 -21.44 -3.92
N LEU A 22 -10.82 -21.58 -3.85
CA LEU A 22 -11.76 -20.57 -4.37
C LEU A 22 -11.71 -19.24 -3.61
N VAL A 23 -11.54 -19.28 -2.29
CA VAL A 23 -11.40 -18.07 -1.47
C VAL A 23 -10.08 -17.35 -1.78
N PHE A 24 -8.97 -18.08 -1.93
CA PHE A 24 -7.65 -17.49 -2.20
C PHE A 24 -7.54 -16.84 -3.59
N ALA A 25 -8.26 -17.37 -4.59
CA ALA A 25 -8.31 -16.78 -5.93
C ALA A 25 -9.07 -15.45 -5.99
N SER A 26 -9.94 -15.17 -5.02
CA SER A 26 -10.72 -13.91 -4.98
C SER A 26 -9.93 -12.70 -4.46
N SER A 27 -8.75 -12.91 -3.87
CA SER A 27 -7.91 -11.86 -3.26
C SER A 27 -6.82 -11.28 -4.18
N ILE A 28 -6.71 -11.68 -5.45
CA ILE A 28 -5.65 -11.20 -6.37
C ILE A 28 -6.05 -9.97 -7.21
N SER A 29 -7.08 -9.22 -6.81
CA SER A 29 -7.40 -7.92 -7.42
C SER A 29 -6.47 -6.82 -6.91
N PHE A 30 -5.20 -6.86 -7.31
CA PHE A 30 -4.38 -5.65 -7.30
C PHE A 30 -4.80 -4.81 -8.51
N ALA A 31 -5.63 -3.80 -8.27
CA ALA A 31 -5.90 -2.77 -9.24
C ALA A 31 -4.61 -1.96 -9.48
N TRP A 32 -4.08 -2.02 -10.69
CA TRP A 32 -3.09 -1.05 -11.16
C TRP A 32 -3.80 0.29 -11.35
N ASN A 33 -3.45 1.30 -10.55
CA ASN A 33 -3.91 2.67 -10.73
C ASN A 33 -3.03 3.35 -11.78
N ASP A 34 -3.49 3.41 -13.02
CA ASP A 34 -2.89 4.24 -14.06
C ASP A 34 -3.45 5.67 -13.95
N SER A 35 -2.65 6.60 -13.42
CA SER A 35 -3.02 8.02 -13.31
C SER A 35 -2.99 8.78 -14.66
N SER A 36 -2.82 8.11 -15.81
CA SER A 36 -2.73 8.79 -17.12
C SER A 36 -4.06 8.97 -17.87
N LYS A 37 -5.22 8.57 -17.32
CA LYS A 37 -6.53 8.84 -17.94
C LYS A 37 -7.40 9.81 -17.16
N SER A 38 -6.90 11.04 -17.01
CA SER A 38 -7.80 12.21 -16.98
C SER A 38 -8.24 12.53 -18.42
N LEU A 39 -9.02 11.62 -19.02
CA LEU A 39 -9.79 11.94 -20.22
C LEU A 39 -11.18 12.37 -19.77
N VAL A 40 -11.42 13.67 -19.89
CA VAL A 40 -12.73 14.30 -19.84
C VAL A 40 -13.76 13.43 -20.59
N ASN A 41 -14.78 12.93 -19.91
CA ASN A 41 -15.99 12.47 -20.59
C ASN A 41 -17.24 12.74 -19.76
N ASN A 42 -18.06 13.66 -20.27
CA ASN A 42 -19.41 13.90 -19.82
C ASN A 42 -20.26 12.68 -20.13
N ASN A 43 -20.51 11.80 -19.16
CA ASN A 43 -21.74 11.01 -19.08
C ASN A 43 -21.82 10.35 -17.70
N SER A 44 -22.75 10.86 -16.92
CA SER A 44 -23.06 10.50 -15.54
C SER A 44 -23.50 9.05 -15.37
N LYS A 45 -22.63 8.25 -14.72
CA LYS A 45 -23.01 7.11 -13.87
C LYS A 45 -22.18 7.22 -12.59
N PRO A 46 -22.78 7.45 -11.41
CA PRO A 46 -22.00 7.59 -10.19
C PRO A 46 -21.51 6.19 -9.81
N SER A 47 -20.20 5.96 -9.95
CA SER A 47 -19.57 4.79 -9.37
C SER A 47 -19.62 4.93 -7.84
N VAL A 48 -20.47 4.11 -7.21
CA VAL A 48 -20.60 3.96 -5.75
C VAL A 48 -19.37 3.23 -5.18
N ALA A 49 -18.17 3.69 -5.54
CA ALA A 49 -16.89 3.15 -5.11
C ALA A 49 -15.95 4.25 -4.58
N LEU A 50 -16.38 5.52 -4.59
CA LEU A 50 -15.59 6.67 -4.16
C LEU A 50 -15.90 7.15 -2.73
N ASN A 51 -16.56 6.32 -1.91
CA ASN A 51 -17.02 6.73 -0.56
C ASN A 51 -16.39 5.89 0.57
N LYS A 52 -15.23 5.24 0.35
CA LYS A 52 -14.49 4.60 1.45
C LYS A 52 -13.41 5.50 2.03
N ALA A 53 -12.88 6.44 1.26
CA ALA A 53 -12.26 7.62 1.81
C ALA A 53 -13.36 8.67 1.95
N ALA A 54 -13.58 9.21 3.16
CA ALA A 54 -14.10 10.57 3.24
C ALA A 54 -13.19 11.42 2.33
N ASN A 55 -13.72 12.42 1.63
CA ASN A 55 -13.02 13.26 0.63
C ASN A 55 -11.87 14.11 1.23
N CYS A 56 -11.07 13.53 2.11
CA CYS A 56 -9.87 14.03 2.72
C CYS A 56 -8.78 14.06 1.65
N SER A 57 -8.04 15.17 1.61
CA SER A 57 -6.84 15.27 0.79
C SER A 57 -5.88 14.14 1.16
N PRO A 58 -5.15 13.55 0.20
CA PRO A 58 -4.03 12.68 0.52
C PRO A 58 -3.05 13.40 1.45
N ALA A 59 -2.44 12.62 2.36
CA ALA A 59 -1.44 13.10 3.29
C ALA A 59 -0.20 13.59 2.51
N SER A 60 -0.08 14.90 2.36
CA SER A 60 1.02 15.59 1.65
C SER A 60 1.93 16.35 2.58
N THR A 61 1.65 16.33 3.89
CA THR A 61 2.48 17.00 4.89
C THR A 61 3.80 16.23 5.05
N PHE A 62 4.89 16.98 5.03
CA PHE A 62 6.24 16.50 5.30
C PHE A 62 6.81 17.23 6.51
N SER A 63 7.77 16.62 7.18
CA SER A 63 8.50 17.17 8.32
C SER A 63 9.98 16.85 8.16
N GLN A 64 10.82 17.84 8.43
CA GLN A 64 12.28 17.67 8.38
C GLN A 64 12.82 17.47 9.80
N LEU A 65 13.47 16.33 10.02
CA LEU A 65 14.20 16.02 11.23
C LEU A 65 15.63 16.55 11.09
N ASN A 66 15.96 17.59 11.84
CA ASN A 66 17.32 18.14 11.90
C ASN A 66 17.92 17.89 13.29
N LEU A 67 18.63 16.76 13.44
CA LEU A 67 19.26 16.36 14.69
C LEU A 67 20.69 15.90 14.44
N ASN A 68 21.62 16.26 15.32
CA ASN A 68 23.00 15.76 15.29
C ASN A 68 23.69 15.87 13.92
N ASN A 69 23.48 16.98 13.20
CA ASN A 69 24.03 17.19 11.85
C ASN A 69 23.51 16.17 10.81
N VAL A 70 22.26 15.70 10.98
CA VAL A 70 21.50 14.91 10.01
C VAL A 70 20.27 15.71 9.62
N ASN A 71 19.99 15.81 8.32
CA ASN A 71 18.72 16.32 7.80
C ASN A 71 17.96 15.17 7.14
N ALA A 72 16.83 14.77 7.71
CA ALA A 72 16.00 13.68 7.21
C ALA A 72 14.57 14.13 6.95
N LEU A 73 14.09 13.93 5.72
CA LEU A 73 12.70 14.16 5.35
C LEU A 73 11.81 12.98 5.76
N ILE A 74 10.67 13.26 6.41
CA ILE A 74 9.64 12.28 6.77
C ILE A 74 8.29 12.80 6.29
N GLU A 75 7.56 11.96 5.56
CA GLU A 75 6.22 12.28 5.07
C GLU A 75 5.16 11.59 5.93
N THR A 76 4.02 12.27 6.11
CA THR A 76 2.87 11.77 6.89
C THR A 76 2.23 10.51 6.30
N GLY A 77 2.51 10.17 5.04
CA GLY A 77 2.12 8.90 4.41
C GLY A 77 2.99 7.70 4.78
N GLY A 78 4.01 7.89 5.61
CA GLY A 78 4.96 6.84 6.02
C GLY A 78 6.22 6.77 5.14
N SER A 79 6.29 7.44 4.00
CA SER A 79 7.52 7.58 3.20
C SER A 79 8.56 8.42 3.95
N MET A 80 9.82 7.99 3.90
CA MET A 80 10.96 8.68 4.50
C MET A 80 12.09 8.79 3.49
N TRP A 81 12.96 9.78 3.71
CA TRP A 81 14.28 9.93 3.06
C TRP A 81 14.26 10.18 1.57
N GLN A 82 13.09 10.30 0.94
CA GLN A 82 12.92 10.59 -0.47
C GLN A 82 12.03 11.81 -0.64
N ASP A 83 12.50 12.79 -1.41
CA ASP A 83 11.63 13.84 -1.94
C ASP A 83 10.91 13.30 -3.17
N ARG A 84 9.61 13.05 -3.08
CA ARG A 84 8.82 12.53 -4.21
C ARG A 84 8.53 13.58 -5.28
N SER A 85 8.71 14.86 -4.99
CA SER A 85 8.52 15.95 -5.95
C SER A 85 9.71 16.07 -6.89
N THR A 86 10.93 15.89 -6.38
CA THR A 86 12.16 15.96 -7.19
C THR A 86 12.76 14.59 -7.50
N ASN A 87 12.24 13.54 -6.85
CA ASN A 87 12.77 12.18 -6.90
C ASN A 87 14.23 12.07 -6.42
N ASP A 88 14.60 12.90 -5.43
CA ASP A 88 15.94 12.93 -4.83
C ASP A 88 15.96 12.29 -3.44
N GLY A 89 17.15 11.85 -3.02
CA GLY A 89 17.40 11.42 -1.64
C GLY A 89 17.48 12.62 -0.69
N ALA A 90 16.70 12.56 0.38
CA ALA A 90 16.54 13.59 1.40
C ALA A 90 16.96 13.10 2.80
N TYR A 91 18.00 12.24 2.87
CA TYR A 91 18.68 11.83 4.10
C TYR A 91 20.15 12.28 4.07
N LEU A 92 20.38 13.52 4.46
CA LEU A 92 21.66 14.20 4.33
C LEU A 92 22.49 14.06 5.60
N VAL A 93 23.68 13.49 5.46
CA VAL A 93 24.69 13.37 6.52
C VAL A 93 26.05 13.67 5.91
N PRO A 94 26.75 14.75 6.29
CA PRO A 94 26.33 15.83 7.19
C PRO A 94 25.12 16.63 6.66
N ALA A 95 24.39 17.31 7.55
CA ALA A 95 23.28 18.17 7.17
C ALA A 95 23.76 19.26 6.20
N ASN A 96 22.96 19.56 5.18
CA ASN A 96 23.29 20.51 4.10
C ASN A 96 24.50 20.15 3.23
N SER A 97 25.00 18.91 3.29
CA SER A 97 26.08 18.45 2.39
C SER A 97 25.62 18.31 0.94
N GLY A 98 24.31 18.21 0.70
CA GLY A 98 23.75 17.83 -0.60
C GLY A 98 23.94 16.35 -0.94
N ASN A 99 24.60 15.58 -0.07
CA ASN A 99 24.87 14.16 -0.26
C ASN A 99 23.90 13.34 0.60
N SER A 100 23.05 12.56 -0.06
CA SER A 100 22.17 11.63 0.63
C SER A 100 22.87 10.30 0.89
N SER A 101 22.89 9.84 2.14
CA SER A 101 23.41 8.50 2.48
C SER A 101 22.36 7.40 2.27
N ILE A 102 21.07 7.77 2.24
CA ILE A 102 19.94 6.87 2.01
C ILE A 102 19.00 7.52 1.01
N TYR A 103 18.49 6.76 0.04
CA TYR A 103 17.64 7.30 -1.02
C TYR A 103 16.14 7.27 -0.67
N ALA A 104 15.65 6.21 -0.03
CA ALA A 104 14.24 6.05 0.32
C ALA A 104 14.06 5.09 1.50
N GLY A 105 12.98 5.26 2.26
CA GLY A 105 12.56 4.38 3.34
C GLY A 105 11.06 4.51 3.61
N ALA A 106 10.52 3.65 4.46
CA ALA A 106 9.14 3.73 4.91
C ALA A 106 9.04 3.39 6.40
N LEU A 107 8.21 4.15 7.12
CA LEU A 107 7.86 3.95 8.52
C LEU A 107 6.36 3.69 8.62
N TRP A 108 6.02 2.56 9.22
CA TRP A 108 4.64 2.21 9.51
C TRP A 108 4.45 2.18 11.02
N LEU A 109 3.65 3.12 11.53
CA LEU A 109 3.27 3.18 12.94
C LEU A 109 1.84 2.63 13.05
N ALA A 110 1.71 1.34 13.38
CA ALA A 110 0.43 0.74 13.75
C ALA A 110 0.20 0.98 15.25
N GLY A 111 -1.01 1.44 15.59
CA GLY A 111 -1.49 1.58 16.98
C GLY A 111 -2.25 0.37 17.44
#